data_AF-A0A540WML6-F1
#
_entry.id   AF-A0A540WML6-F1
#
_cell.length_a   1.000
_cell.length_b   1.000
_cell.length_c   1.000
_cell.angle_alpha   90.00
_cell.angle_beta   90.00
_cell.angle_gamma   90.00
#
_symmetry.space_group_name_H-M   'P 1'
#
loop_
_entity.id
_entity.type
_entity.pdbx_description
1 polymer ?
#
loop_
_entity_poly.entity_id
_entity_poly.type
_entity_poly.pdbx_seq_one_letter_code
_entity_poly.pdbx_strand_id
1 'polypeptide(L)'
;MMDSTTRREVWDRRSGQGWATCVLAASLGLLVGCLLPQDDTLLDEPPRFMNRSPRIIESLVLPQEHIIQDFGGSRCELTFEVAVEDPDVDDRIKVHWFIDYSPQDPRGPYREIALTNNGEARRPDRGTLRINLASANAELSTPGQHLVEALVSDAELTDREPESQVVNLPDGGSIIDPGFVISYSWVVNTVQGDCR
;
A
#
# COMPACT_ATOMS: atom_id res chain seq x y z
N MET A 1 81.51 80.35 -22.62
CA MET A 1 81.87 79.12 -23.36
C MET A 1 80.55 78.51 -23.80
N MET A 2 80.03 78.89 -24.98
CA MET A 2 80.35 78.32 -26.32
C MET A 2 79.97 76.83 -26.33
N ASP A 3 78.94 76.34 -27.02
CA ASP A 3 78.47 76.58 -28.41
C ASP A 3 76.93 76.57 -28.49
N SER A 4 76.24 77.53 -29.11
CA SER A 4 76.04 77.80 -30.55
C SER A 4 75.31 76.67 -31.31
N THR A 5 73.98 76.74 -31.41
CA THR A 5 73.16 77.05 -32.62
C THR A 5 73.55 76.33 -33.91
N THR A 6 72.58 75.67 -34.57
CA THR A 6 72.10 76.11 -35.90
C THR A 6 70.65 75.67 -36.13
N ARG A 7 69.84 76.65 -36.50
CA ARG A 7 68.44 76.62 -36.96
C ARG A 7 68.46 76.92 -38.46
N ARG A 8 67.53 76.35 -39.24
CA ARG A 8 66.72 77.04 -40.29
C ARG A 8 65.76 76.01 -40.92
N GLU A 9 64.44 76.15 -40.75
CA GLU A 9 63.50 77.00 -41.52
C GLU A 9 63.27 76.47 -42.94
N VAL A 10 62.12 76.53 -43.61
CA VAL A 10 60.70 76.93 -43.42
C VAL A 10 60.01 76.47 -44.72
N TRP A 11 58.71 76.18 -44.69
CA TRP A 11 57.65 76.40 -45.71
C TRP A 11 56.53 75.40 -45.41
N ASP A 12 55.46 75.73 -44.69
CA ASP A 12 54.35 76.67 -44.92
C ASP A 12 53.30 76.19 -45.95
N ARG A 13 52.02 76.44 -45.59
CA ARG A 13 50.71 76.19 -46.24
C ARG A 13 50.02 74.85 -45.94
N ARG A 14 49.00 74.85 -45.05
CA ARG A 14 47.56 75.22 -45.25
C ARG A 14 46.87 74.25 -46.23
N SER A 15 45.72 73.62 -45.97
CA SER A 15 44.56 73.97 -45.14
C SER A 15 43.48 72.88 -45.30
N GLY A 16 42.53 72.81 -44.35
CA GLY A 16 41.23 72.12 -44.50
C GLY A 16 41.14 70.85 -43.66
N GLN A 17 40.82 70.86 -42.36
CA GLN A 17 39.63 71.38 -41.68
C GLN A 17 38.33 70.62 -42.02
N GLY A 18 37.96 69.75 -41.07
CA GLY A 18 36.65 69.11 -40.90
C GLY A 18 36.74 68.22 -39.65
N TRP A 19 36.84 68.78 -38.44
CA TRP A 19 35.71 69.19 -37.57
C TRP A 19 34.63 68.10 -37.43
N ALA A 20 34.87 67.25 -36.44
CA ALA A 20 33.94 66.86 -35.39
C ALA A 20 32.49 66.53 -35.80
N THR A 21 32.17 65.24 -35.75
CA THR A 21 30.80 64.76 -35.52
C THR A 21 30.76 63.88 -34.28
N CYS A 22 29.79 64.22 -33.43
CA CYS A 22 29.48 63.70 -32.12
C CYS A 22 28.97 62.25 -32.11
N VAL A 23 29.31 61.55 -31.02
CA VAL A 23 28.45 60.71 -30.15
C VAL A 23 27.42 59.79 -30.81
N LEU A 24 27.52 58.49 -30.51
CA LEU A 24 26.44 57.55 -30.13
C LEU A 24 27.11 56.20 -29.77
N ALA A 25 27.10 55.78 -28.50
CA ALA A 25 26.20 54.76 -27.94
C ALA A 25 26.47 53.34 -28.49
N ALA A 26 26.50 52.23 -27.75
CA ALA A 26 26.39 51.91 -26.34
C ALA A 26 26.79 50.42 -26.23
N SER A 27 27.35 50.05 -25.08
CA SER A 27 27.38 48.71 -24.47
C SER A 27 26.68 47.54 -25.21
N LEU A 28 27.47 46.58 -25.68
CA LEU A 28 27.03 45.19 -25.89
C LEU A 28 27.69 44.33 -24.80
N GLY A 29 27.03 44.27 -23.65
CA GLY A 29 27.32 43.32 -22.60
C GLY A 29 26.56 42.03 -22.80
N LEU A 30 27.28 40.92 -22.56
CA LEU A 30 26.84 39.71 -21.85
C LEU A 30 25.56 39.01 -22.35
N LEU A 31 25.74 37.73 -22.72
CA LEU A 31 25.03 36.55 -22.21
C LEU A 31 24.98 35.48 -23.31
N VAL A 32 26.12 34.84 -23.59
CA VAL A 32 26.10 33.46 -24.11
C VAL A 32 25.76 32.59 -22.90
N GLY A 33 24.48 32.58 -22.54
CA GLY A 33 23.94 31.63 -21.58
C GLY A 33 24.15 30.24 -22.15
N CYS A 34 24.86 29.40 -21.42
CA CYS A 34 25.00 27.99 -21.71
C CYS A 34 23.61 27.38 -21.87
N LEU A 35 23.26 27.00 -23.10
CA LEU A 35 22.20 26.03 -23.35
C LEU A 35 22.68 24.71 -22.75
N LEU A 36 22.42 24.50 -21.46
CA LEU A 36 22.36 23.17 -20.89
C LEU A 36 21.18 22.49 -21.60
N PRO A 37 21.39 21.43 -22.41
CA PRO A 37 20.28 20.57 -22.74
C PRO A 37 19.72 20.09 -21.41
N GLN A 38 18.44 20.41 -21.14
CA GLN A 38 17.72 19.62 -20.16
C GLN A 38 17.70 18.21 -20.77
N ASP A 39 18.55 17.33 -20.24
CA ASP A 39 18.33 15.91 -20.39
C ASP A 39 16.95 15.66 -19.80
N ASP A 40 15.96 15.53 -20.68
CA ASP A 40 14.67 14.94 -20.38
C ASP A 40 14.95 13.47 -20.04
N THR A 41 15.50 13.22 -18.84
CA THR A 41 15.36 11.92 -18.21
C THR A 41 13.88 11.73 -18.04
N LEU A 42 13.27 11.03 -19.00
CA LEU A 42 11.98 10.38 -18.86
C LEU A 42 11.99 9.73 -17.48
N LEU A 43 11.34 10.36 -16.53
CA LEU A 43 11.00 9.70 -15.28
C LEU A 43 10.15 8.53 -15.72
N ASP A 44 10.67 7.32 -15.54
CA ASP A 44 9.89 6.10 -15.74
C ASP A 44 8.54 6.30 -15.05
N GLU A 45 7.46 5.93 -15.74
CA GLU A 45 6.10 6.02 -15.21
C GLU A 45 6.13 5.43 -13.79
N PRO A 46 5.65 6.17 -12.77
CA PRO A 46 5.68 5.68 -11.40
C PRO A 46 5.00 4.29 -11.39
N PRO A 47 5.55 3.33 -10.61
CA PRO A 47 5.00 1.99 -10.60
C PRO A 47 3.51 2.08 -10.30
N ARG A 48 2.70 1.44 -11.14
CA ARG A 48 1.26 1.40 -10.95
C ARG A 48 0.99 0.79 -9.59
N PHE A 49 0.13 1.43 -8.80
CA PHE A 49 -0.33 0.86 -7.54
C PHE A 49 -0.98 -0.50 -7.85
N MET A 50 -0.47 -1.54 -7.20
CA MET A 50 -1.02 -2.89 -7.28
C MET A 50 -1.50 -3.24 -5.88
N ASN A 51 -2.74 -3.71 -5.79
CA ASN A 51 -3.30 -4.22 -4.54
C ASN A 51 -2.38 -5.31 -3.94
N ARG A 52 -2.25 -5.33 -2.63
CA ARG A 52 -1.38 -6.21 -1.85
C ARG A 52 -2.23 -6.98 -0.86
N SER A 53 -2.01 -8.29 -0.85
CA SER A 53 -2.70 -9.20 0.06
C SER A 53 -2.68 -8.77 1.52
N PRO A 54 -3.83 -8.84 2.23
CA PRO A 54 -3.87 -8.66 3.68
C PRO A 54 -3.06 -9.76 4.38
N ARG A 55 -2.75 -9.55 5.66
CA ARG A 55 -1.90 -10.43 6.46
C ARG A 55 -2.53 -10.74 7.81
N ILE A 56 -2.56 -12.01 8.19
CA ILE A 56 -2.90 -12.41 9.56
C ILE A 56 -1.64 -12.30 10.40
N ILE A 57 -1.73 -11.57 11.52
CA ILE A 57 -0.63 -11.46 12.47
C ILE A 57 -0.67 -12.68 13.38
N GLU A 58 -0.03 -13.77 12.97
CA GLU A 58 -0.07 -15.08 13.66
C GLU A 58 0.30 -14.98 15.15
N SER A 59 1.28 -14.16 15.51
CA SER A 59 1.68 -13.93 16.91
C SER A 59 0.60 -13.29 17.79
N LEU A 60 -0.51 -12.85 17.19
CA LEU A 60 -1.63 -12.22 17.87
C LEU A 60 -2.93 -13.00 17.72
N VAL A 61 -2.96 -14.15 17.05
CA VAL A 61 -4.18 -14.97 16.95
C VAL A 61 -4.53 -15.59 18.30
N LEU A 62 -5.79 -15.92 18.51
CA LEU A 62 -6.23 -16.70 19.67
C LEU A 62 -7.12 -17.85 19.19
N PRO A 63 -7.03 -19.04 19.80
CA PRO A 63 -5.93 -19.51 20.63
C PRO A 63 -4.61 -19.55 19.84
N GLN A 64 -3.48 -19.43 20.55
CA GLN A 64 -2.15 -19.58 19.93
C GLN A 64 -1.85 -21.03 19.56
N GLU A 65 -2.47 -22.01 20.23
CA GLU A 65 -2.32 -23.42 19.86
C GLU A 65 -3.16 -23.73 18.61
N HIS A 66 -2.56 -24.33 17.58
CA HIS A 66 -3.30 -24.80 16.41
C HIS A 66 -4.16 -26.04 16.68
N ILE A 67 -3.80 -26.85 17.68
CA ILE A 67 -4.52 -28.07 18.03
C ILE A 67 -5.03 -27.93 19.45
N ILE A 68 -6.34 -27.83 19.58
CA ILE A 68 -7.05 -27.61 20.83
C ILE A 68 -7.58 -28.96 21.28
N GLN A 69 -7.05 -29.45 22.40
CA GLN A 69 -7.43 -30.74 22.97
C GLN A 69 -8.53 -30.57 24.02
N ASP A 70 -9.31 -31.64 24.22
CA ASP A 70 -10.27 -31.79 25.32
C ASP A 70 -11.30 -30.65 25.46
N PHE A 71 -11.72 -30.05 24.34
CA PHE A 71 -12.81 -29.07 24.36
C PHE A 71 -14.13 -29.76 24.74
N GLY A 72 -14.95 -29.15 25.60
CA GLY A 72 -16.14 -29.80 26.17
C GLY A 72 -15.90 -30.67 27.39
N GLY A 73 -14.64 -30.97 27.73
CA GLY A 73 -14.28 -31.64 28.99
C GLY A 73 -14.44 -30.70 30.20
N SER A 74 -13.45 -29.83 30.41
CA SER A 74 -13.49 -28.79 31.47
C SER A 74 -13.71 -27.37 30.92
N ARG A 75 -13.69 -27.21 29.60
CA ARG A 75 -13.78 -25.92 28.90
C ARG A 75 -15.02 -25.92 28.02
N CYS A 76 -16.00 -25.12 28.39
CA CYS A 76 -17.29 -25.02 27.68
C CYS A 76 -17.36 -23.86 26.69
N GLU A 77 -16.39 -22.94 26.76
CA GLU A 77 -16.31 -21.78 25.88
C GLU A 77 -14.93 -21.69 25.23
N LEU A 78 -14.92 -21.32 23.96
CA LEU A 78 -13.71 -21.15 23.18
C LEU A 78 -13.87 -19.92 22.29
N THR A 79 -12.88 -19.04 22.33
CA THR A 79 -12.85 -17.83 21.51
C THR A 79 -11.69 -17.92 20.53
N PHE A 80 -12.00 -17.79 19.25
CA PHE A 80 -11.05 -17.65 18.18
C PHE A 80 -10.95 -16.19 17.77
N GLU A 81 -9.74 -15.71 17.57
CA GLU A 81 -9.47 -14.34 17.14
C GLU A 81 -8.36 -14.30 16.11
N VAL A 82 -8.56 -13.50 15.06
CA VAL A 82 -7.49 -13.12 14.13
C VAL A 82 -7.28 -11.61 14.18
N ALA A 83 -6.02 -11.20 14.26
CA ALA A 83 -5.60 -9.82 14.04
C ALA A 83 -5.09 -9.70 12.61
N VAL A 84 -5.46 -8.61 11.93
CA VAL A 84 -5.17 -8.41 10.51
C VAL A 84 -4.38 -7.12 10.30
N GLU A 85 -3.41 -7.20 9.39
CA GLU A 85 -2.72 -6.08 8.80
C GLU A 85 -3.12 -5.97 7.32
N ASP A 86 -3.50 -4.77 6.92
CA ASP A 86 -3.78 -4.35 5.56
C ASP A 86 -2.63 -3.43 5.10
N PRO A 87 -1.78 -3.87 4.16
CA PRO A 87 -0.70 -3.04 3.64
C PRO A 87 -1.19 -1.78 2.90
N ASP A 88 -2.37 -1.82 2.29
CA ASP A 88 -2.96 -0.76 1.46
C ASP A 88 -3.88 0.18 2.25
N VAL A 89 -4.16 -0.17 3.50
CA VAL A 89 -4.79 0.65 4.56
C VAL A 89 -6.27 0.97 4.32
N ASP A 90 -6.67 1.20 3.09
CA ASP A 90 -8.03 1.64 2.73
C ASP A 90 -8.97 0.49 2.33
N ASP A 91 -8.50 -0.76 2.40
CA ASP A 91 -9.30 -1.89 1.91
C ASP A 91 -10.48 -2.19 2.84
N ARG A 92 -11.46 -2.90 2.28
CA ARG A 92 -12.57 -3.43 3.06
C ARG A 92 -12.26 -4.86 3.45
N ILE A 93 -11.63 -5.02 4.60
CA ILE A 93 -11.26 -6.35 5.09
C ILE A 93 -12.45 -7.04 5.76
N LYS A 94 -12.72 -8.27 5.35
CA LYS A 94 -13.69 -9.18 5.98
C LYS A 94 -13.01 -10.44 6.49
N VAL A 95 -13.53 -10.95 7.61
CA VAL A 95 -13.17 -12.25 8.18
C VAL A 95 -14.37 -13.18 8.07
N HIS A 96 -14.19 -14.26 7.33
CA HIS A 96 -15.18 -15.31 7.09
C HIS A 96 -14.77 -16.55 7.88
N TRP A 97 -15.61 -16.95 8.83
CA TRP A 97 -15.41 -18.12 9.67
C TRP A 97 -16.11 -19.33 9.08
N PHE A 98 -15.41 -20.45 9.00
CA PHE A 98 -15.93 -21.74 8.57
C PHE A 98 -15.67 -22.80 9.65
N ILE A 99 -16.65 -23.70 9.82
CA ILE A 99 -16.58 -24.84 10.74
C ILE A 99 -17.01 -26.09 9.98
N ASP A 100 -16.19 -27.13 9.97
CA ASP A 100 -16.45 -28.43 9.35
C ASP A 100 -17.05 -28.36 7.94
N TYR A 101 -16.54 -27.44 7.13
CA TYR A 101 -17.02 -27.23 5.78
C TYR A 101 -16.62 -28.40 4.86
N SER A 102 -17.47 -28.70 3.87
CA SER A 102 -17.12 -29.60 2.78
C SER A 102 -16.68 -28.79 1.56
N PRO A 103 -15.50 -29.06 0.97
CA PRO A 103 -15.10 -28.43 -0.29
C PRO A 103 -16.06 -28.73 -1.45
N GLN A 104 -16.88 -29.79 -1.33
CA GLN A 104 -17.83 -30.21 -2.38
C GLN A 104 -19.24 -29.65 -2.19
N ASP A 105 -19.55 -29.05 -1.03
CA ASP A 105 -20.80 -28.36 -0.73
C ASP A 105 -20.43 -27.04 -0.03
N PRO A 106 -19.99 -26.01 -0.79
CA PRO A 106 -19.55 -24.74 -0.23
C PRO A 106 -20.76 -24.00 0.33
N ARG A 107 -21.15 -24.35 1.55
CA ARG A 107 -22.02 -23.52 2.35
C ARG A 107 -21.29 -22.21 2.63
N GLY A 108 -22.04 -21.11 2.61
CA GLY A 108 -21.53 -19.81 3.02
C GLY A 108 -20.89 -19.86 4.42
N PRO A 109 -20.12 -18.84 4.80
CA PRO A 109 -19.43 -18.83 6.08
C PRO A 109 -20.41 -19.01 7.24
N TYR A 110 -19.97 -19.73 8.27
CA TYR A 110 -20.68 -19.82 9.53
C TYR A 110 -20.93 -18.41 10.11
N ARG A 111 -19.93 -17.54 9.98
CA ARG A 111 -20.01 -16.14 10.41
C ARG A 111 -19.13 -15.25 9.56
N GLU A 112 -19.60 -14.04 9.25
CA GLU A 112 -18.83 -13.00 8.59
C GLU A 112 -18.70 -11.77 9.50
N ILE A 113 -17.52 -11.16 9.50
CA ILE A 113 -17.20 -9.97 10.29
C ILE A 113 -16.41 -9.01 9.41
N ALA A 114 -16.95 -7.83 9.14
CA ALA A 114 -16.18 -6.74 8.55
C ALA A 114 -15.30 -6.09 9.63
N LEU A 115 -14.02 -5.87 9.33
CA LEU A 115 -13.12 -5.15 10.21
C LEU A 115 -13.22 -3.64 9.97
N THR A 116 -12.98 -2.88 11.02
CA THR A 116 -13.04 -1.43 11.00
C THR A 116 -11.84 -0.87 10.26
N ASN A 117 -12.09 -0.10 9.20
CA ASN A 117 -11.04 0.69 8.55
C ASN A 117 -10.90 2.04 9.29
N ASN A 118 -9.73 2.25 9.90
CA ASN A 118 -9.35 3.47 10.62
C ASN A 118 -8.20 4.24 9.96
N GLY A 119 -7.81 3.91 8.73
CA GLY A 119 -6.66 4.50 8.07
C GLY A 119 -5.31 4.05 8.63
N GLU A 120 -5.27 2.96 9.41
CA GLU A 120 -4.04 2.31 9.84
C GLU A 120 -3.89 0.93 9.16
N ALA A 121 -2.64 0.54 8.93
CA ALA A 121 -2.34 -0.77 8.34
C ALA A 121 -2.83 -1.90 9.27
N ARG A 122 -2.58 -1.79 10.57
CA ARG A 122 -3.09 -2.76 11.53
C ARG A 122 -4.53 -2.41 11.88
N ARG A 123 -5.45 -3.36 11.68
CA ARG A 123 -6.85 -3.17 12.06
C ARG A 123 -7.00 -3.10 13.59
N PRO A 124 -7.79 -2.15 14.12
CA PRO A 124 -7.94 -1.94 15.55
C PRO A 124 -8.81 -3.02 16.21
N ASP A 125 -9.73 -3.60 15.45
CA ASP A 125 -10.60 -4.70 15.84
C ASP A 125 -10.09 -6.06 15.32
N ARG A 126 -10.66 -7.13 15.87
CA ARG A 126 -10.26 -8.51 15.61
C ARG A 126 -11.45 -9.28 15.05
N GLY A 127 -11.19 -10.12 14.05
CA GLY A 127 -12.19 -11.10 13.62
C GLY A 127 -12.37 -12.09 14.75
N THR A 128 -13.52 -12.09 15.42
CA THR A 128 -13.74 -12.85 16.66
C THR A 128 -14.89 -13.84 16.52
N LEU A 129 -14.63 -15.12 16.76
CA LEU A 129 -15.61 -16.19 16.81
C LEU A 129 -15.65 -16.80 18.22
N ARG A 130 -16.79 -16.69 18.90
CA ARG A 130 -16.98 -17.31 20.22
C ARG A 130 -17.94 -18.49 20.09
N ILE A 131 -17.50 -19.65 20.57
CA ILE A 131 -18.27 -20.89 20.66
C ILE A 131 -18.57 -21.17 22.14
N ASN A 132 -19.82 -21.45 22.45
CA ASN A 132 -20.26 -21.86 23.79
C ASN A 132 -21.13 -23.12 23.68
N LEU A 133 -20.63 -24.22 24.25
CA LEU A 133 -21.24 -25.56 24.18
C LEU A 133 -22.57 -25.71 24.93
N ALA A 134 -22.88 -24.80 25.85
CA ALA A 134 -24.18 -24.75 26.53
C ALA A 134 -25.30 -24.19 25.62
N SER A 135 -24.96 -23.67 24.44
CA SER A 135 -25.93 -23.19 23.47
C SER A 135 -26.64 -24.36 22.77
N ALA A 136 -27.95 -24.22 22.54
CA ALA A 136 -28.81 -25.30 22.01
C ALA A 136 -28.35 -25.87 20.65
N ASN A 137 -27.59 -25.10 19.87
CA ASN A 137 -27.03 -25.51 18.58
C ASN A 137 -25.52 -25.22 18.51
N ALA A 138 -24.79 -25.40 19.61
CA ALA A 138 -23.37 -25.09 19.61
C ALA A 138 -22.62 -25.90 18.54
N GLU A 139 -22.12 -25.21 17.53
CA GLU A 139 -21.13 -25.77 16.61
C GLU A 139 -19.94 -26.28 17.41
N LEU A 140 -19.31 -27.37 16.93
CA LEU A 140 -18.28 -28.14 17.66
C LEU A 140 -18.78 -28.98 18.85
N SER A 141 -20.08 -29.08 19.12
CA SER A 141 -20.59 -29.81 20.29
C SER A 141 -20.64 -31.33 20.15
N THR A 142 -20.59 -31.84 18.92
CA THR A 142 -20.49 -33.27 18.68
C THR A 142 -19.10 -33.73 19.08
N PRO A 143 -18.92 -34.79 19.89
CA PRO A 143 -17.58 -35.31 20.16
C PRO A 143 -16.88 -35.74 18.87
N GLY A 144 -15.63 -35.32 18.69
CA GLY A 144 -14.88 -35.57 17.46
C GLY A 144 -13.83 -34.51 17.18
N GLN A 145 -13.17 -34.66 16.03
CA GLN A 145 -12.27 -33.67 15.49
C GLN A 145 -13.04 -32.72 14.58
N HIS A 146 -12.78 -31.43 14.74
CA HIS A 146 -13.37 -30.36 13.96
C HIS A 146 -12.31 -29.45 13.37
N LEU A 147 -12.63 -28.86 12.22
CA LEU A 147 -11.80 -27.84 11.58
C LEU A 147 -12.49 -26.49 11.73
N VAL A 148 -11.78 -25.52 12.31
CA VAL A 148 -12.19 -24.11 12.36
C VAL A 148 -11.23 -23.31 11.51
N GLU A 149 -11.72 -22.57 10.54
CA GLU A 149 -10.90 -21.75 9.65
C GLU A 149 -11.42 -20.32 9.59
N ALA A 150 -10.50 -19.36 9.66
CA ALA A 150 -10.73 -17.97 9.33
C ALA A 150 -10.14 -17.67 7.95
N LEU A 151 -10.98 -17.25 7.01
CA LEU A 151 -10.54 -16.62 5.76
C LEU A 151 -10.59 -15.10 5.93
N VAL A 152 -9.51 -14.42 5.61
CA VAL A 152 -9.43 -12.95 5.61
C VAL A 152 -9.31 -12.50 4.17
N SER A 153 -10.23 -11.65 3.74
CA SER A 153 -10.34 -11.19 2.35
C SER A 153 -10.46 -9.67 2.28
N ASP A 154 -9.88 -9.07 1.24
CA ASP A 154 -10.09 -7.67 0.83
C ASP A 154 -11.21 -7.51 -0.21
N ALA A 155 -11.69 -8.62 -0.76
CA ALA A 155 -12.73 -8.71 -1.78
C ALA A 155 -13.92 -9.55 -1.31
N GLU A 156 -15.04 -9.45 -2.02
CA GLU A 156 -16.15 -10.38 -1.85
C GLU A 156 -15.73 -11.78 -2.30
N LEU A 157 -16.27 -12.81 -1.63
CA LEU A 157 -15.92 -14.20 -1.92
C LEU A 157 -17.08 -14.91 -2.62
N THR A 158 -16.80 -15.56 -3.74
CA THR A 158 -17.68 -16.56 -4.37
C THR A 158 -17.00 -17.91 -4.33
N ASP A 159 -17.67 -18.91 -3.74
CA ASP A 159 -17.10 -20.24 -3.48
C ASP A 159 -15.75 -20.18 -2.74
N ARG A 160 -15.58 -19.15 -1.88
CA ARG A 160 -14.38 -18.83 -1.09
C ARG A 160 -13.18 -18.30 -1.87
N GLU A 161 -13.35 -18.06 -3.16
CA GLU A 161 -12.36 -17.40 -4.01
C GLU A 161 -12.70 -15.90 -4.12
N PRO A 162 -11.70 -15.00 -4.14
CA PRO A 162 -11.94 -13.57 -4.26
C PRO A 162 -12.50 -13.23 -5.65
N GLU A 163 -13.52 -12.39 -5.68
CA GLU A 163 -14.04 -11.84 -6.92
C GLU A 163 -13.20 -10.66 -7.40
N SER A 164 -12.67 -10.76 -8.62
CA SER A 164 -11.92 -9.66 -9.23
C SER A 164 -12.82 -8.47 -9.56
N GLN A 165 -12.31 -7.26 -9.31
CA GLN A 165 -13.03 -6.01 -9.54
C GLN A 165 -12.29 -5.11 -10.52
N VAL A 166 -13.04 -4.36 -11.33
CA VAL A 166 -12.47 -3.34 -12.21
C VAL A 166 -12.39 -2.03 -11.44
N VAL A 167 -11.18 -1.54 -11.20
CA VAL A 167 -10.93 -0.27 -10.52
C VAL A 167 -10.58 0.79 -11.55
N ASN A 168 -11.30 1.91 -11.52
CA ASN A 168 -11.01 3.05 -12.38
C ASN A 168 -9.95 3.94 -11.71
N LEU A 169 -8.86 4.17 -12.43
CA LEU A 169 -7.76 4.98 -11.95
C LEU A 169 -8.02 6.48 -12.18
N PRO A 170 -7.38 7.38 -11.40
CA PRO A 170 -7.53 8.82 -11.57
C PRO A 170 -7.08 9.36 -12.94
N ASP A 171 -6.24 8.62 -13.66
CA ASP A 171 -5.75 8.94 -15.00
C ASP A 171 -6.75 8.57 -16.12
N GLY A 172 -7.91 8.00 -15.77
CA GLY A 172 -8.93 7.53 -16.70
C GLY A 172 -8.67 6.12 -17.25
N GLY A 173 -7.59 5.45 -16.81
CA GLY A 173 -7.35 4.04 -17.07
C GLY A 173 -8.18 3.14 -16.15
N SER A 174 -8.12 1.83 -16.41
CA SER A 174 -8.67 0.82 -15.51
C SER A 174 -7.67 -0.29 -15.24
N ILE A 175 -7.71 -0.82 -14.02
CA ILE A 175 -6.97 -2.01 -13.61
C ILE A 175 -7.96 -3.07 -13.13
N ILE A 176 -7.57 -4.33 -13.27
CA ILE A 176 -8.28 -5.45 -12.65
C ILE A 176 -7.58 -5.71 -11.32
N ASP A 177 -8.30 -5.48 -10.25
CA ASP A 177 -7.91 -5.91 -8.91
C ASP A 177 -8.36 -7.37 -8.74
N PRO A 178 -7.44 -8.34 -8.59
CA PRO A 178 -7.83 -9.73 -8.42
C PRO A 178 -8.54 -10.00 -7.08
N GLY A 179 -8.36 -9.13 -6.08
CA GLY A 179 -8.63 -9.45 -4.68
C GLY A 179 -7.68 -10.53 -4.15
N PHE A 180 -7.61 -10.62 -2.83
CA PHE A 180 -6.78 -11.57 -2.12
C PHE A 180 -7.54 -12.17 -0.93
N VAL A 181 -7.29 -13.46 -0.73
CA VAL A 181 -7.76 -14.20 0.44
C VAL A 181 -6.58 -14.93 1.09
N ILE A 182 -6.52 -14.89 2.41
CA ILE A 182 -5.57 -15.66 3.22
C ILE A 182 -6.31 -16.43 4.30
N SER A 183 -5.73 -17.53 4.78
CA SER A 183 -6.40 -18.39 5.76
C SER A 183 -5.55 -18.66 7.00
N TYR A 184 -6.23 -18.92 8.11
CA TYR A 184 -5.64 -19.47 9.32
C TYR A 184 -6.62 -20.48 9.94
N SER A 185 -6.11 -21.63 10.39
CA SER A 185 -6.96 -22.72 10.86
C SER A 185 -6.49 -23.33 12.17
N TRP A 186 -7.49 -23.88 12.87
CA TRP A 186 -7.38 -24.64 14.10
C TRP A 186 -8.05 -25.98 13.94
N VAL A 187 -7.47 -26.98 14.60
CA VAL A 187 -8.07 -28.30 14.79
C VAL A 187 -8.56 -28.37 16.23
N VAL A 188 -9.86 -28.64 16.42
CA VAL A 188 -10.49 -28.74 17.74
C VAL A 188 -10.91 -30.17 17.96
N ASN A 189 -10.40 -30.80 19.01
CA ASN A 189 -10.85 -32.10 19.46
C ASN A 189 -11.86 -31.91 20.61
N THR A 190 -13.13 -32.09 20.28
CA THR A 190 -14.23 -32.05 21.24
C THR A 190 -14.42 -33.42 21.89
N VAL A 191 -14.55 -33.44 23.21
CA VAL A 191 -14.85 -34.62 24.01
C VAL A 191 -16.21 -34.48 24.68
N GLN A 192 -16.81 -35.61 25.05
CA GLN A 192 -18.01 -35.60 25.87
C GLN A 192 -17.65 -35.18 27.30
N GLY A 193 -18.29 -34.12 27.80
CA GLY A 193 -18.17 -33.67 29.19
C GLY A 193 -19.40 -32.89 29.65
N ASP A 194 -19.25 -32.15 30.75
CA ASP A 194 -20.38 -31.61 31.54
C ASP A 194 -20.86 -30.23 31.08
N CYS A 195 -20.52 -29.82 29.86
CA CYS A 195 -20.87 -28.51 29.29
C CYS A 195 -22.34 -28.41 28.83
N ARG A 196 -23.20 -29.35 29.24
CA ARG A 196 -24.62 -29.48 28.87
C ARG A 196 -25.48 -29.93 30.05
#